data_AF-A0A4V4HB22-F1
#
_entry.id   AF-A0A4V4HB22-F1
#
_cell.length_a   1.000
_cell.length_b   1.000
_cell.length_c   1.000
_cell.angle_alpha   90.00
_cell.angle_beta   90.00
_cell.angle_gamma   90.00
#
_symmetry.space_group_name_H-M   'P 1'
#
loop_
_entity.id
_entity.type
_entity.pdbx_description
1 polymer ?
#
loop_
_entity_poly.entity_id
_entity_poly.type
_entity_poly.pdbx_seq_one_letter_code
_entity_poly.pdbx_strand_id
1 'polypeptide(L)'
;MSNRSATSARPAVNGNQVENGELFWNGELRPTAVQGAEPREDEKPTIRLTQILGKKSDISFVILSTYALDLPWLYSLFDPAVPVILVTHPTDARAQTSLKNVQPNWIKTTPVLRAGLGVMHMKFMLV
;
A
#
# COMPACT_ATOMS: atom_id res chain seq x y z
N MET A 1 -50.89 -25.97 -12.55
CA MET A 1 -50.03 -25.93 -11.35
C MET A 1 -48.58 -26.00 -11.78
N SER A 2 -47.82 -24.91 -11.68
CA SER A 2 -46.35 -24.93 -11.53
C SER A 2 -45.89 -23.50 -11.22
N ASN A 3 -45.77 -23.18 -9.93
CA ASN A 3 -45.17 -21.93 -9.45
C ASN A 3 -43.65 -22.09 -9.47
N ARG A 4 -42.94 -21.33 -10.30
CA ARG A 4 -41.49 -21.16 -10.18
C ARG A 4 -41.22 -19.91 -9.36
N SER A 5 -41.01 -20.11 -8.05
CA SER A 5 -40.45 -19.09 -7.17
C SER A 5 -38.96 -18.94 -7.49
N ALA A 6 -38.58 -17.83 -8.11
CA ALA A 6 -37.19 -17.44 -8.29
C ALA A 6 -36.78 -16.50 -7.16
N THR A 7 -36.48 -17.06 -5.99
CA THR A 7 -35.78 -16.34 -4.93
C THR A 7 -34.32 -16.14 -5.34
N SER A 8 -34.02 -15.02 -6.00
CA SER A 8 -32.65 -14.52 -6.13
C SER A 8 -32.21 -13.96 -4.78
N ALA A 9 -31.83 -14.85 -3.87
CA ALA A 9 -31.11 -14.45 -2.67
C ALA A 9 -29.66 -14.16 -3.08
N ARG A 10 -29.35 -12.89 -3.31
CA ARG A 10 -27.96 -12.45 -3.26
C ARG A 10 -27.46 -12.69 -1.83
N PRO A 11 -26.31 -13.35 -1.61
CA PRO A 11 -25.70 -13.38 -0.30
C PRO A 11 -25.51 -11.93 0.14
N ALA A 12 -25.99 -11.59 1.33
CA ALA A 12 -25.66 -10.31 1.94
C ALA A 12 -24.14 -10.20 1.99
N VAL A 13 -23.60 -9.14 1.39
CA VAL A 13 -22.23 -8.74 1.61
C VAL A 13 -22.15 -8.28 3.07
N ASN A 14 -21.92 -9.24 3.98
CA ASN A 14 -21.22 -8.94 5.23
C ASN A 14 -19.75 -8.75 4.86
N GLY A 15 -19.49 -7.72 4.06
CA GLY A 15 -18.19 -7.09 4.10
C GLY A 15 -18.09 -6.58 5.52
N ASN A 16 -17.16 -7.13 6.30
CA ASN A 16 -16.72 -6.52 7.53
C ASN A 16 -16.58 -5.02 7.22
N GLN A 17 -17.51 -4.21 7.69
CA GLN A 17 -17.31 -2.78 7.77
C GLN A 17 -16.24 -2.65 8.84
N VAL A 18 -14.98 -2.78 8.44
CA VAL A 18 -13.95 -1.94 9.04
C VAL A 18 -14.54 -0.55 8.87
N GLU A 19 -14.94 0.06 9.98
CA GLU A 19 -15.65 1.33 9.98
C GLU A 19 -14.86 2.33 9.12
N ASN A 20 -15.25 2.53 7.86
CA ASN A 20 -14.60 3.49 6.96
C ASN A 20 -14.68 4.91 7.54
N GLY A 21 -15.56 5.15 8.53
CA GLY A 21 -15.60 6.35 9.34
C GLY A 21 -14.30 6.62 10.12
N GLU A 22 -13.45 5.62 10.37
CA GLU A 22 -12.15 5.77 11.02
C GLU A 22 -11.00 6.13 10.07
N LEU A 23 -11.15 5.98 8.76
CA LEU A 23 -10.08 6.27 7.79
C LEU A 23 -10.30 7.61 7.09
N PHE A 24 -11.57 8.00 6.92
CA PHE A 24 -11.95 9.20 6.18
C PHE A 24 -12.68 10.21 7.07
N TRP A 25 -12.48 11.50 6.81
CA TRP A 25 -13.29 12.60 7.33
C TRP A 25 -13.96 13.32 6.18
N ASN A 26 -15.28 13.41 6.19
CA ASN A 26 -16.05 14.11 5.15
C ASN A 26 -15.69 13.65 3.71
N GLY A 27 -15.30 12.38 3.55
CA GLY A 27 -14.87 11.83 2.26
C GLY A 27 -13.37 12.01 1.94
N GLU A 28 -12.60 12.69 2.78
CA GLU A 28 -11.15 12.88 2.63
C GLU A 28 -10.37 11.91 3.52
N LEU A 29 -9.24 11.39 3.03
CA LEU A 29 -8.37 10.53 3.83
C LEU A 29 -7.78 11.33 4.99
N ARG A 30 -7.82 10.76 6.20
CA ARG A 30 -7.18 11.35 7.38
C ARG A 30 -5.67 11.55 7.13
N PRO A 31 -5.08 12.66 7.60
CA PRO A 31 -3.64 12.84 7.49
C PRO A 31 -2.85 11.78 8.24
N THR A 32 -1.77 11.31 7.62
CA THR A 32 -0.94 10.24 8.14
C THR A 32 -0.03 10.72 9.26
N ALA A 33 0.15 9.91 10.29
CA ALA A 33 1.12 10.15 11.36
C ALA A 33 2.54 10.00 10.79
N VAL A 34 3.33 11.07 10.82
CA VAL A 34 4.73 11.08 10.41
C VAL A 34 5.57 11.51 11.60
N GLN A 35 6.68 10.80 11.88
CA GLN A 35 7.52 11.05 13.06
C GLN A 35 8.05 12.50 13.15
N GLY A 36 8.32 13.14 12.00
CA GLY A 36 8.84 14.49 11.93
C GLY A 36 7.78 15.57 11.65
N ALA A 37 6.49 15.23 11.69
CA ALA A 37 5.44 16.23 11.55
C ALA A 37 5.09 16.84 12.91
N GLU A 38 4.82 18.14 12.93
CA GLU A 38 4.26 18.81 14.09
C GLU A 38 2.89 18.23 14.43
N PRO A 39 2.51 18.16 15.73
CA PRO A 39 1.14 17.84 16.13
C PRO A 39 0.16 18.76 15.42
N ARG A 40 -1.01 18.21 15.05
CA ARG A 40 -2.05 19.01 14.41
C ARG A 40 -2.58 20.07 15.39
N GLU A 41 -2.74 21.29 14.90
CA GLU A 41 -3.34 22.40 15.67
C GLU A 41 -4.77 22.09 16.11
N ASP A 42 -5.53 21.32 15.33
CA ASP A 42 -6.91 20.93 15.65
C ASP A 42 -7.01 19.67 16.52
N GLU A 43 -5.88 19.13 16.99
CA GLU A 43 -5.74 17.95 17.88
C GLU A 43 -6.41 16.67 17.38
N LYS A 44 -6.87 16.63 16.12
CA LYS A 44 -7.56 15.46 15.59
C LYS A 44 -6.60 14.29 15.38
N PRO A 45 -7.06 13.05 15.55
CA PRO A 45 -6.19 11.87 15.40
C PRO A 45 -5.72 11.69 13.96
N THR A 46 -4.45 11.32 13.81
CA THR A 46 -3.85 10.94 12.52
C THR A 46 -3.96 9.44 12.29
N ILE A 47 -3.82 9.02 11.04
CA ILE A 47 -3.83 7.61 10.65
C ILE A 47 -2.40 7.07 10.49
N ARG A 48 -2.14 5.85 10.95
CA ARG A 48 -0.87 5.16 10.74
C ARG A 48 -0.94 4.26 9.51
N LEU A 49 0.21 4.03 8.87
CA LEU A 49 0.32 3.09 7.74
C LEU A 49 -0.18 1.68 8.10
N THR A 50 0.04 1.22 9.34
CA THR A 50 -0.47 -0.06 9.82
C THR A 50 -2.00 -0.14 9.83
N GLN A 51 -2.69 0.98 10.02
CA GLN A 51 -4.16 1.04 9.93
C GLN A 51 -4.62 1.00 8.47
N ILE A 52 -3.88 1.63 7.56
CA ILE A 52 -4.14 1.59 6.10
C ILE A 52 -3.98 0.16 5.56
N LEU A 53 -2.91 -0.54 5.97
CA LEU A 53 -2.63 -1.91 5.52
C LEU A 53 -3.59 -2.96 6.13
N GLY A 54 -4.20 -2.66 7.27
CA GLY A 54 -5.08 -3.60 7.96
C GLY A 54 -4.32 -4.82 8.52
N LYS A 55 -5.00 -5.97 8.54
CA LYS A 55 -4.41 -7.22 9.06
C LYS A 55 -3.45 -7.81 8.03
N LYS A 56 -2.22 -8.10 8.45
CA LYS A 56 -1.21 -8.73 7.59
C LYS A 56 -1.66 -10.04 6.94
N SER A 57 -2.48 -10.82 7.66
CA SER A 57 -3.04 -12.09 7.20
C SER A 57 -3.95 -11.98 5.98
N ASP A 58 -4.50 -10.79 5.74
CA ASP A 58 -5.50 -10.55 4.70
C ASP A 58 -4.81 -10.11 3.39
N ILE A 59 -3.51 -9.80 3.45
CA ILE A 59 -2.71 -9.37 2.31
C ILE A 59 -2.14 -10.61 1.62
N SER A 60 -2.42 -10.76 0.32
CA SER A 60 -1.95 -11.89 -0.48
C SER A 60 -0.80 -11.53 -1.44
N PHE A 61 -0.67 -10.26 -1.80
CA PHE A 61 0.32 -9.75 -2.75
C PHE A 61 0.43 -8.24 -2.66
N VAL A 62 1.60 -7.65 -2.92
CA VAL A 62 1.77 -6.18 -2.89
C VAL A 62 2.62 -5.68 -4.04
N ILE A 63 2.23 -4.54 -4.63
CA ILE A 63 3.11 -3.69 -5.44
C ILE A 63 3.28 -2.36 -4.73
N LEU A 64 4.52 -2.01 -4.37
CA LEU A 64 4.85 -0.80 -3.64
C LEU A 64 5.81 0.07 -4.44
N SER A 65 5.46 1.34 -4.61
CA SER A 65 6.31 2.35 -5.22
C SER A 65 6.81 3.32 -4.16
N THR A 66 8.13 3.53 -4.07
CA THR A 66 8.70 4.58 -3.20
C THR A 66 9.98 5.16 -3.77
N TYR A 67 10.24 6.43 -3.47
CA TYR A 67 11.52 7.08 -3.78
C TYR A 67 12.60 6.73 -2.74
N ALA A 68 12.28 6.97 -1.46
CA ALA A 68 13.16 6.69 -0.33
C ALA A 68 12.77 5.37 0.33
N LEU A 69 13.76 4.55 0.70
CA LEU A 69 13.54 3.20 1.19
C LEU A 69 14.37 2.91 2.44
N ASP A 70 13.67 2.58 3.52
CA ASP A 70 14.19 1.79 4.63
C ASP A 70 13.61 0.37 4.49
N LEU A 71 14.43 -0.56 3.99
CA LEU A 71 13.97 -1.91 3.67
C LEU A 71 13.68 -2.73 4.94
N PRO A 72 14.52 -2.75 5.99
CA PRO A 72 14.19 -3.43 7.24
C PRO A 72 12.88 -2.97 7.87
N TRP A 73 12.64 -1.65 7.95
CA TRP A 73 11.40 -1.10 8.48
C TRP A 73 10.20 -1.53 7.62
N LEU A 74 10.31 -1.40 6.29
CA LEU A 74 9.22 -1.75 5.39
C LEU A 74 8.88 -3.25 5.44
N TYR A 75 9.89 -4.12 5.48
CA TYR A 75 9.71 -5.57 5.58
C TYR A 75 8.96 -5.95 6.85
N SER A 76 9.20 -5.24 7.96
CA SER A 76 8.48 -5.48 9.22
C SER A 76 6.97 -5.23 9.16
N LEU A 77 6.47 -4.55 8.12
CA LEU A 77 5.04 -4.25 7.96
C LEU A 77 4.23 -5.39 7.32
N PHE A 78 4.88 -6.37 6.72
CA PHE A 78 4.22 -7.49 6.03
C PHE A 78 4.55 -8.82 6.69
N ASP A 79 3.91 -9.89 6.23
CA ASP A 79 4.31 -11.27 6.53
C ASP A 79 5.40 -11.69 5.53
N PRO A 80 6.50 -12.33 5.95
CA PRO A 80 7.56 -12.85 5.08
C PRO A 80 7.08 -13.74 3.91
N ALA A 81 5.92 -14.40 4.05
CA ALA A 81 5.33 -15.24 3.01
C ALA A 81 4.68 -14.43 1.88
N VAL A 82 4.33 -13.16 2.12
CA VAL A 82 3.66 -12.30 1.14
C VAL A 82 4.64 -11.89 0.04
N PRO A 83 4.32 -12.17 -1.24
CA PRO A 83 5.15 -11.70 -2.34
C PRO A 83 4.98 -10.19 -2.55
N VAL A 84 6.10 -9.49 -2.76
CA VAL A 84 6.13 -8.03 -2.93
C VAL A 84 6.97 -7.63 -4.14
N ILE A 85 6.41 -6.77 -4.98
CA ILE A 85 7.13 -6.03 -6.01
C ILE A 85 7.41 -4.62 -5.51
N LEU A 86 8.68 -4.33 -5.23
CA LEU A 86 9.15 -3.06 -4.73
C LEU A 86 9.75 -2.22 -5.86
N VAL A 87 9.03 -1.22 -6.33
CA VAL A 87 9.49 -0.28 -7.36
C VAL A 87 10.18 0.89 -6.68
N THR A 88 11.44 1.16 -7.02
CA THR A 88 12.21 2.28 -6.42
C THR A 88 12.93 3.15 -7.43
N HIS A 89 13.51 4.24 -6.95
CA HIS A 89 14.45 5.03 -7.73
C HIS A 89 15.68 4.21 -8.16
N PRO A 90 16.14 4.32 -9.42
CA PRO A 90 17.44 3.81 -9.85
C PRO A 90 18.56 4.46 -9.03
N THR A 91 19.52 3.66 -8.56
CA THR A 91 20.70 4.17 -7.83
C THR A 91 21.94 4.25 -8.70
N ASP A 92 21.87 3.76 -9.94
CA ASP A 92 22.98 3.80 -10.87
C ASP A 92 22.99 5.14 -11.64
N ALA A 93 24.19 5.65 -11.93
CA ALA A 93 24.36 6.91 -12.67
C ALA A 93 23.76 6.86 -14.09
N ARG A 94 23.50 5.67 -14.62
CA ARG A 94 22.90 5.45 -15.94
C ARG A 94 21.37 5.30 -15.89
N ALA A 95 20.78 5.35 -14.70
CA ALA A 95 19.36 5.18 -14.42
C ALA A 95 18.71 4.00 -15.19
N GLN A 96 19.42 2.88 -15.22
CA GLN A 96 18.98 1.69 -15.95
C GLN A 96 17.96 0.90 -15.14
N THR A 97 17.20 0.08 -15.86
CA THR A 97 16.31 -0.89 -15.23
C THR A 97 17.12 -1.91 -14.43
N SER A 98 16.63 -2.26 -13.25
CA SER A 98 17.18 -3.33 -12.43
C SER A 98 16.07 -4.24 -11.95
N LEU A 99 16.41 -5.50 -11.71
CA LEU A 99 15.56 -6.49 -11.07
C LEU A 99 16.42 -7.30 -10.13
N LYS A 100 16.13 -7.24 -8.83
CA LYS A 100 16.93 -7.90 -7.78
C LYS A 100 16.00 -8.52 -6.76
N ASN A 101 16.28 -9.77 -6.36
CA ASN A 101 15.70 -10.30 -5.13
C ASN A 101 16.33 -9.56 -3.94
N VAL A 102 15.52 -9.07 -3.01
CA VAL A 102 15.99 -8.27 -1.86
C VAL A 102 15.62 -8.87 -0.51
N GLN A 103 14.58 -9.71 -0.47
CA GLN A 103 14.12 -10.47 0.68
C GLN A 103 13.40 -11.74 0.17
N PRO A 104 13.16 -12.75 1.02
CA PRO A 104 12.29 -13.87 0.65
C PRO A 104 10.97 -13.38 0.07
N ASN A 105 10.59 -13.89 -1.10
CA ASN A 105 9.38 -13.50 -1.86
C ASN A 105 9.34 -12.04 -2.37
N TRP A 106 10.41 -11.25 -2.22
CA TRP A 106 10.43 -9.84 -2.60
C TRP A 106 11.39 -9.58 -3.76
N ILE A 107 10.87 -8.91 -4.78
CA ILE A 107 11.67 -8.38 -5.89
C ILE A 107 11.68 -6.86 -5.85
N LYS A 108 12.86 -6.27 -5.98
CA LYS A 108 13.05 -4.84 -6.18
C LYS A 108 13.31 -4.56 -7.66
N THR A 109 12.63 -3.57 -8.21
CA THR A 109 12.82 -3.11 -9.58
C THR A 109 12.89 -1.59 -9.67
N THR A 110 13.50 -1.08 -10.74
CA THR A 110 13.68 0.35 -10.98
C THR A 110 13.25 0.69 -12.41
N PRO A 111 12.54 1.81 -12.64
CA PRO A 111 12.17 2.22 -13.99
C PRO A 111 13.38 2.78 -14.74
N VAL A 112 13.31 2.81 -16.06
CA VAL A 112 14.29 3.53 -16.88
C VAL A 112 13.98 5.02 -16.82
N LEU A 113 14.94 5.85 -16.42
CA LEU A 113 14.81 7.32 -16.47
C LEU A 113 15.67 7.87 -17.60
N ARG A 114 15.01 8.39 -18.64
CA ARG A 114 15.69 8.98 -19.79
C ARG A 114 16.13 10.41 -19.50
N ALA A 115 17.16 10.88 -20.20
CA ALA A 115 17.65 12.26 -20.16
C ALA A 115 18.25 12.75 -18.81
N GLY A 116 18.56 11.85 -17.87
CA GLY A 116 19.47 12.09 -16.73
C GLY A 116 18.98 13.02 -15.61
N LEU A 117 17.90 13.78 -15.81
CA LEU A 117 17.35 14.71 -14.81
C LEU A 117 16.03 14.22 -14.19
N GLY A 118 15.54 13.05 -14.61
CA GLY A 118 14.30 12.48 -14.12
C GLY A 118 14.43 11.87 -12.73
N VAL A 119 13.31 11.82 -12.01
CA VAL A 119 13.19 11.12 -10.72
C VAL A 119 11.96 10.21 -10.70
N MET A 120 12.11 9.03 -10.11
CA MET A 120 11.00 8.16 -9.76
C MET A 120 10.40 8.67 -8.43
N HIS A 121 9.45 9.60 -8.52
CA HIS A 121 8.86 10.26 -7.34
C HIS A 121 7.46 9.73 -7.00
N MET A 122 7.06 8.59 -7.58
CA MET A 122 5.76 7.96 -7.36
C MET A 122 5.70 7.25 -6.01
N LYS A 123 4.65 7.50 -5.23
CA LYS A 123 4.34 6.75 -4.00
C LYS A 123 2.92 6.25 -4.07
N PHE A 124 2.77 4.94 -4.11
CA PHE A 124 1.48 4.27 -4.08
C PHE A 124 1.69 2.82 -3.67
N MET A 125 0.61 2.20 -3.23
CA MET A 125 0.56 0.78 -2.88
C MET A 125 -0.65 0.18 -3.58
N LEU A 126 -0.46 -0.98 -4.20
CA LEU A 126 -1.52 -1.86 -4.64
C LEU A 126 -1.45 -3.08 -3.72
N VAL A 127 -2.48 -3.27 -2.91
CA VAL A 127 -2.55 -4.21 -1.78
C VAL A 127 -3.83 -5.01 -1.89
#